data_AF-A0A1F9D0R9-F1
#
_entry.id   AF-A0A1F9D0R9-F1
#
_cell.length_a   1.000
_cell.length_b   1.000
_cell.length_c   1.000
_cell.angle_alpha   90.00
_cell.angle_beta   90.00
_cell.angle_gamma   90.00
#
_symmetry.space_group_name_H-M   'P 1'
#
loop_
_entity.id
_entity.type
_entity.pdbx_description
1 polymer ?
#
loop_
_entity_poly.entity_id
_entity_poly.type
_entity_poly.pdbx_seq_one_letter_code
_entity_poly.pdbx_strand_id
1 'polypeptide(L)'
;MIKVGTSGFSFPDWKGPVYPAGIREKDMLPFYEKELGFNVLEVNFTYYTLPSQKSLAGMAQKTSESFEFVVKSFKGMTHEIQDKETGTRIDNQETFRKFKYGLVPLIEQKKLACVLAQFPYGFFPSRENSSYLQRFKEEMADIPLVVEFRNKAWFKEETFQLLEKKEIGFCVVDEPKLPQLMPYHPRATS
;
A
#
# COMPACT_ATOMS: atom_id res chain seq x y z
N MET A 1 0.14 -19.04 -4.31
CA MET A 1 0.62 -18.46 -5.58
C MET A 1 1.50 -17.27 -5.23
N ILE A 2 2.63 -17.07 -5.92
CA ILE A 2 3.52 -15.92 -5.70
C ILE A 2 3.33 -14.94 -6.87
N LYS A 3 3.14 -13.66 -6.56
CA LYS A 3 3.01 -12.58 -7.55
C LYS A 3 4.19 -11.62 -7.41
N VAL A 4 4.65 -11.08 -8.55
CA VAL A 4 5.82 -10.19 -8.62
C VAL A 4 5.46 -8.98 -9.48
N GLY A 5 5.91 -7.82 -9.02
CA GLY A 5 5.66 -6.53 -9.65
C GLY A 5 6.54 -5.45 -9.03
N THR A 6 6.25 -4.20 -9.37
CA THR A 6 7.00 -3.03 -8.95
C THR A 6 6.11 -1.98 -8.29
N SER A 7 6.76 -1.09 -7.54
CA SER A 7 6.18 0.12 -6.96
C SER A 7 5.96 1.20 -8.02
N GLY A 8 4.90 1.07 -8.81
CA GLY A 8 4.61 1.91 -9.96
C GLY A 8 5.17 1.35 -11.27
N PHE A 9 4.71 1.90 -12.40
CA PHE A 9 5.07 1.45 -13.76
C PHE A 9 5.41 2.60 -14.72
N SER A 10 5.06 3.85 -14.38
CA SER A 10 5.12 4.99 -15.30
C SER A 10 6.29 5.90 -14.96
N PHE A 11 7.49 5.51 -15.41
CA PHE A 11 8.73 6.25 -15.14
C PHE A 11 9.41 6.68 -16.46
N PRO A 12 9.81 7.96 -16.60
CA PRO A 12 10.55 8.41 -17.78
C PRO A 12 11.83 7.60 -18.03
N ASP A 13 12.58 7.30 -16.98
CA ASP A 13 13.86 6.57 -17.05
C ASP A 13 13.71 5.11 -17.51
N TRP A 14 12.50 4.59 -17.55
CA TRP A 14 12.23 3.24 -18.07
C TRP A 14 12.11 3.22 -19.60
N LYS A 15 11.90 4.37 -20.26
CA LYS A 15 11.83 4.45 -21.73
C LYS A 15 13.23 4.25 -22.35
N GLY A 16 13.40 3.16 -23.08
CA GLY A 16 14.67 2.71 -23.67
C GLY A 16 15.21 1.47 -22.97
N PRO A 17 15.50 1.52 -21.65
CA PRO A 17 16.03 0.37 -20.92
C PRO A 17 15.02 -0.75 -20.66
N VAL A 18 13.77 -0.42 -20.31
CA VAL A 18 12.72 -1.39 -19.93
C VAL A 18 11.58 -1.40 -20.95
N TYR A 19 11.15 -0.21 -21.37
CA TYR A 19 10.14 -0.02 -22.40
C TYR A 19 10.78 0.36 -23.74
N PRO A 20 10.09 0.14 -24.87
CA PRO A 20 10.46 0.76 -26.13
C PRO A 20 10.56 2.29 -25.98
N ALA A 21 11.60 2.89 -26.55
CA ALA A 21 11.87 4.33 -26.42
C ALA A 21 10.67 5.22 -26.81
N GLY A 22 9.91 4.79 -27.83
CA GLY A 22 8.72 5.48 -28.33
C GLY A 22 7.39 5.12 -27.65
N ILE A 23 7.40 4.38 -26.53
CA ILE A 23 6.15 3.95 -25.89
C ILE A 23 5.32 5.17 -25.44
N ARG A 24 4.01 5.12 -25.74
CA ARG A 24 3.05 6.11 -25.24
C ARG A 24 2.64 5.72 -23.82
N GLU A 25 2.43 6.71 -22.95
CA GLU A 25 2.07 6.46 -21.54
C GLU A 25 0.84 5.56 -21.38
N LYS A 26 -0.16 5.74 -22.24
CA LYS A 26 -1.39 4.93 -22.19
C LYS A 26 -1.15 3.43 -22.44
N ASP A 27 -0.06 3.09 -23.13
CA ASP A 27 0.31 1.73 -23.51
C ASP A 27 1.29 1.10 -22.50
N MET A 28 1.83 1.87 -21.55
CA MET A 28 2.80 1.36 -20.57
C MET A 28 2.23 0.29 -19.63
N LEU A 29 1.00 0.46 -19.12
CA LEU A 29 0.39 -0.54 -18.23
C LEU A 29 0.06 -1.86 -18.97
N PRO A 30 -0.55 -1.83 -20.16
CA PRO A 30 -0.69 -3.04 -20.98
C PRO A 30 0.66 -3.71 -21.30
N PHE A 31 1.70 -2.95 -21.62
CA PHE A 31 3.05 -3.48 -21.86
C PHE A 31 3.66 -4.09 -20.59
N TYR A 32 3.50 -3.42 -19.45
CA TYR A 32 3.98 -3.86 -18.14
C TYR A 32 3.42 -5.24 -17.76
N GLU A 33 2.14 -5.50 -18.04
CA GLU A 33 1.57 -6.83 -17.84
C GLU A 33 2.02 -7.83 -18.93
N LYS A 34 1.76 -7.49 -20.20
CA LYS A 34 1.82 -8.48 -21.29
C LYS A 34 3.23 -8.80 -21.75
N GLU A 35 4.10 -7.80 -21.81
CA GLU A 35 5.44 -7.93 -22.39
C GLU A 35 6.49 -8.13 -21.29
N LEU A 36 6.35 -7.46 -20.14
CA LEU A 36 7.24 -7.69 -19.00
C LEU A 36 6.81 -8.89 -18.12
N GLY A 37 5.58 -9.37 -18.27
CA GLY A 37 5.09 -10.56 -17.57
C GLY A 37 4.75 -10.36 -16.09
N PHE A 38 4.68 -9.10 -15.62
CA PHE A 38 4.27 -8.82 -14.24
C PHE A 38 2.77 -9.07 -14.06
N ASN A 39 2.39 -9.58 -12.89
CA ASN A 39 1.00 -9.97 -12.57
C ASN A 39 0.40 -9.20 -11.40
N VAL A 40 1.17 -8.27 -10.83
CA VAL A 40 0.73 -7.33 -9.81
C VAL A 40 1.42 -5.98 -9.99
N LEU A 41 0.75 -4.92 -9.57
CA LEU A 41 1.30 -3.57 -9.53
C LEU A 41 0.97 -2.90 -8.20
N GLU A 42 1.96 -2.28 -7.56
CA GLU A 42 1.70 -1.33 -6.48
C GLU A 42 1.39 0.07 -7.04
N VAL A 43 0.19 0.56 -6.74
CA VAL A 43 -0.29 1.89 -7.11
C VAL A 43 0.13 2.88 -6.04
N ASN A 44 1.02 3.82 -6.41
CA ASN A 44 1.65 4.74 -5.48
C ASN A 44 1.18 6.20 -5.54
N PHE A 45 0.55 6.64 -6.64
CA PHE A 45 0.06 8.01 -6.71
C PHE A 45 -0.99 8.30 -5.61
N THR A 46 -1.66 7.25 -5.12
CA THR A 46 -2.68 7.31 -4.07
C THR A 46 -2.14 7.78 -2.73
N TYR A 47 -0.83 7.68 -2.51
CA TYR A 47 -0.16 8.29 -1.35
C TYR A 47 -0.34 9.82 -1.34
N TYR A 48 -0.26 10.46 -2.51
CA TYR A 48 -0.30 11.91 -2.65
C TYR A 48 -1.71 12.46 -2.84
N THR A 49 -2.64 11.66 -3.36
CA THR A 49 -4.01 12.09 -3.66
C THR A 49 -4.96 10.91 -3.49
N LEU A 50 -6.15 11.16 -2.92
CA LEU A 50 -7.16 10.11 -2.78
C LEU A 50 -7.49 9.47 -4.16
N PRO A 51 -7.62 8.14 -4.24
CA PRO A 51 -7.97 7.47 -5.48
C PRO A 51 -9.36 7.90 -5.96
N SER A 52 -9.51 8.08 -7.27
CA SER A 52 -10.83 8.21 -7.89
C SER A 52 -11.25 6.88 -8.52
N GLN A 53 -12.55 6.59 -8.51
CA GLN A 53 -13.08 5.41 -9.19
C GLN A 53 -12.72 5.41 -10.67
N LYS A 54 -12.81 6.57 -11.34
CA LYS A 54 -12.43 6.72 -12.74
C LYS A 54 -10.98 6.29 -13.00
N SER A 55 -10.03 6.71 -12.15
CA SER A 55 -8.62 6.34 -12.31
C SER A 55 -8.39 4.84 -12.14
N LEU A 56 -8.94 4.23 -11.09
CA LEU A 56 -8.72 2.81 -10.81
C LEU A 56 -9.51 1.90 -11.77
N ALA A 57 -10.71 2.30 -12.19
CA ALA A 57 -11.45 1.62 -13.25
C ALA A 57 -10.68 1.63 -14.58
N GLY A 58 -10.07 2.76 -14.94
CA GLY A 58 -9.24 2.87 -16.14
C GLY A 58 -7.99 1.99 -16.09
N MET A 59 -7.40 1.77 -14.91
CA MET A 59 -6.29 0.81 -14.74
C MET A 59 -6.77 -0.64 -14.84
N ALA A 60 -7.90 -0.96 -14.21
CA ALA A 60 -8.51 -2.28 -14.27
C ALA A 60 -8.89 -2.69 -15.69
N GLN A 61 -9.42 -1.77 -16.51
CA GLN A 61 -9.78 -2.02 -17.91
C GLN A 61 -8.56 -2.29 -18.82
N LYS A 62 -7.37 -1.84 -18.43
CA LYS A 62 -6.14 -2.00 -19.23
C LYS A 62 -5.39 -3.29 -18.92
N THR A 63 -5.87 -4.07 -17.96
CA THR A 63 -5.18 -5.27 -17.47
C THR A 63 -6.07 -6.52 -17.56
N SER A 64 -5.48 -7.72 -17.60
CA SER A 64 -6.26 -8.98 -17.61
C SER A 64 -7.04 -9.18 -16.32
N GLU A 65 -8.02 -10.09 -16.33
CA GLU A 65 -8.83 -10.44 -15.16
C GLU A 65 -7.99 -10.96 -13.98
N SER A 66 -6.85 -11.61 -14.26
CA SER A 66 -5.97 -12.20 -13.24
C SER A 66 -4.98 -11.21 -12.61
N PHE A 67 -4.88 -10.01 -13.18
CA PHE A 67 -3.96 -8.96 -12.73
C PHE A 67 -4.49 -8.29 -11.48
N GLU A 68 -3.62 -8.13 -10.49
CA GLU A 68 -3.98 -7.52 -9.21
C GLU A 68 -3.24 -6.20 -8.96
N PHE A 69 -3.81 -5.41 -8.06
CA PHE A 69 -3.24 -4.16 -7.60
C PHE A 69 -3.07 -4.18 -6.09
N VAL A 70 -1.90 -3.76 -5.63
CA VAL A 70 -1.69 -3.31 -4.25
C VAL A 70 -1.87 -1.79 -4.25
N VAL A 71 -2.74 -1.24 -3.42
CA VAL A 71 -2.96 0.22 -3.40
C VAL A 71 -2.33 0.82 -2.16
N LYS A 72 -1.35 1.70 -2.33
CA LYS A 72 -0.74 2.43 -1.21
C LYS A 72 -1.76 3.38 -0.60
N SER A 73 -1.91 3.33 0.72
CA SER A 73 -2.81 4.22 1.45
C SER A 73 -2.45 5.69 1.25
N PHE A 74 -3.47 6.56 1.32
CA PHE A 74 -3.26 8.00 1.26
C PHE A 74 -2.49 8.50 2.49
N LYS A 75 -1.59 9.47 2.34
CA LYS A 75 -0.73 9.97 3.43
C LYS A 75 -1.50 10.47 4.65
N GLY A 76 -2.74 10.96 4.49
CA GLY A 76 -3.65 11.32 5.59
C GLY A 76 -4.10 10.13 6.47
N MET A 77 -3.77 8.90 6.07
CA MET A 77 -4.05 7.68 6.82
C MET A 77 -2.80 7.13 7.53
N THR A 78 -1.60 7.63 7.24
CA THR A 78 -0.33 7.07 7.75
C THR A 78 0.70 8.11 8.22
N HIS A 79 0.84 9.23 7.51
CA HIS A 79 1.89 10.24 7.75
C HIS A 79 1.33 11.54 8.33
N GLU A 80 0.13 11.95 7.91
CA GLU A 80 -0.54 13.19 8.32
C GLU A 80 -1.71 12.85 9.25
N ILE A 81 -1.43 12.03 10.25
CA ILE A 81 -2.41 11.49 11.22
C ILE A 81 -2.41 12.26 12.55
N GLN A 82 -1.50 13.22 12.71
CA GLN A 82 -1.42 14.11 13.86
C GLN A 82 -1.34 15.55 13.36
N ASP A 83 -1.96 16.45 14.11
CA ASP A 83 -1.84 17.88 13.91
C ASP A 83 -0.42 18.33 14.25
N LYS A 84 0.19 19.16 13.40
CA LYS A 84 1.61 19.51 13.53
C LYS A 84 1.89 20.47 14.67
N GLU A 85 0.91 21.28 15.07
CA GLU A 85 1.07 22.31 16.09
C GLU A 85 0.77 21.75 17.48
N THR A 86 -0.31 20.97 17.58
CA THR A 86 -0.84 20.46 18.85
C THR A 86 -0.40 19.02 19.15
N GLY A 87 0.07 18.28 18.15
CA GLY A 87 0.37 16.85 18.26
C GLY A 87 -0.85 15.95 18.42
N THR A 88 -2.07 16.52 18.35
CA THR A 88 -3.32 15.78 18.56
C THR A 88 -3.65 14.89 17.38
N ARG A 89 -4.27 13.73 17.65
CA ARG A 89 -4.73 12.79 16.61
C ARG A 89 -5.78 13.46 15.73
N ILE A 90 -5.56 13.48 14.42
CA ILE A 90 -6.56 13.97 13.46
C ILE A 90 -7.65 12.92 13.30
N ASP A 91 -8.92 13.35 13.34
CA ASP A 91 -10.02 12.48 12.91
C ASP A 91 -10.05 12.39 11.38
N ASN A 92 -9.67 11.23 10.88
CA ASN A 92 -9.59 10.94 9.46
C ASN A 92 -10.66 9.96 8.97
N GLN A 93 -11.77 9.80 9.69
CA GLN A 93 -12.87 8.91 9.30
C GLN A 93 -13.38 9.19 7.88
N GLU A 94 -13.58 10.46 7.53
CA GLU A 94 -14.03 10.84 6.18
C GLU A 94 -12.97 10.51 5.11
N THR A 95 -11.69 10.57 5.46
CA THR A 95 -10.58 10.17 4.58
C THR A 95 -10.63 8.67 4.29
N PHE A 96 -10.85 7.84 5.32
CA PHE A 96 -11.08 6.39 5.17
C PHE A 96 -12.28 6.11 4.25
N ARG A 97 -13.39 6.81 4.45
CA ARG A 97 -14.60 6.65 3.62
C ARG A 97 -14.34 6.97 2.16
N LYS A 98 -13.71 8.12 1.87
CA LYS A 98 -13.37 8.53 0.49
C LYS A 98 -12.37 7.60 -0.16
N PHE A 99 -11.36 7.15 0.59
CA PHE A 99 -10.36 6.21 0.08
C PHE A 99 -11.02 4.89 -0.34
N LYS A 100 -11.82 4.27 0.55
CA LYS A 100 -12.58 3.04 0.24
C LYS A 100 -13.49 3.20 -0.97
N TYR A 101 -14.20 4.32 -1.05
CA TYR A 101 -15.07 4.61 -2.18
C TYR A 101 -14.30 4.63 -3.52
N GLY A 102 -13.08 5.15 -3.51
CA GLY A 102 -12.19 5.12 -4.67
C GLY A 102 -11.80 3.70 -5.10
N LEU A 103 -11.65 2.76 -4.17
CA LEU A 103 -11.24 1.37 -4.42
C LEU A 103 -12.32 0.48 -5.03
N VAL A 104 -13.60 0.89 -4.96
CA VAL A 104 -14.76 0.09 -5.40
C VAL A 104 -14.55 -0.60 -6.76
N PRO A 105 -14.04 0.05 -7.82
CA PRO A 105 -13.87 -0.60 -9.11
C PRO A 105 -12.90 -1.80 -9.09
N LEU A 106 -11.86 -1.76 -8.24
CA LEU A 106 -10.93 -2.88 -8.09
C LEU A 106 -11.54 -4.00 -7.26
N ILE A 107 -12.33 -3.66 -6.25
CA ILE A 107 -13.01 -4.62 -5.38
C ILE A 107 -14.05 -5.40 -6.19
N GLU A 108 -14.93 -4.70 -6.91
CA GLU A 108 -16.00 -5.31 -7.72
C GLU A 108 -15.45 -6.22 -8.83
N GLN A 109 -14.31 -5.83 -9.41
CA GLN A 109 -13.61 -6.63 -10.42
C GLN A 109 -12.68 -7.70 -9.84
N LYS A 110 -12.61 -7.84 -8.51
CA LYS A 110 -11.72 -8.79 -7.81
C LYS A 110 -10.24 -8.62 -8.16
N LYS A 111 -9.81 -7.38 -8.41
CA LYS A 111 -8.43 -6.99 -8.76
C LYS A 111 -7.68 -6.28 -7.64
N LEU A 112 -8.31 -6.05 -6.48
CA LEU A 112 -7.61 -5.51 -5.31
C LEU A 112 -6.96 -6.66 -4.53
N ALA A 113 -5.63 -6.71 -4.49
CA ALA A 113 -4.89 -7.65 -3.65
C ALA A 113 -4.93 -7.21 -2.18
N CYS A 114 -4.48 -5.98 -1.90
CA CYS A 114 -4.51 -5.39 -0.57
C CYS A 114 -4.32 -3.87 -0.60
N VAL A 115 -4.55 -3.24 0.55
CA VAL A 115 -4.11 -1.88 0.84
C VAL A 115 -2.79 -1.92 1.62
N LEU A 116 -1.78 -1.22 1.14
CA LEU A 116 -0.50 -1.05 1.84
C LEU A 116 -0.52 0.22 2.69
N ALA A 117 -0.48 0.04 4.02
CA ALA A 117 -0.33 1.08 5.01
C ALA A 117 1.12 1.16 5.49
N GLN A 118 1.92 1.93 4.77
CA GLN A 118 3.30 2.20 5.13
C GLN A 118 3.38 3.41 6.09
N PHE A 119 3.94 3.22 7.28
CA PHE A 119 4.07 4.25 8.30
C PHE A 119 5.46 4.88 8.32
N PRO A 120 5.59 6.19 8.59
CA PRO A 120 6.88 6.86 8.62
C PRO A 120 7.75 6.37 9.79
N TYR A 121 9.05 6.68 9.73
CA TYR A 121 10.00 6.36 10.79
C TYR A 121 9.52 6.82 12.18
N GLY A 122 8.93 8.02 12.28
CA GLY A 122 8.43 8.60 13.54
C GLY A 122 7.20 7.93 14.15
N PHE A 123 6.61 6.92 13.50
CA PHE A 123 5.49 6.17 14.05
C PHE A 123 6.01 5.12 15.04
N PHE A 124 6.19 5.47 16.32
CA PHE A 124 6.71 4.56 17.34
C PHE A 124 5.61 3.71 18.00
N PRO A 125 5.93 2.52 18.53
CA PRO A 125 4.97 1.72 19.28
C PRO A 125 4.51 2.43 20.54
N SER A 126 3.20 2.62 20.67
CA SER A 126 2.53 3.17 21.85
C SER A 126 1.12 2.58 21.92
N ARG A 127 0.46 2.67 23.08
CA ARG A 127 -0.94 2.25 23.20
C ARG A 127 -1.84 2.94 22.16
N GLU A 128 -1.62 4.24 21.96
CA GLU A 128 -2.36 5.03 20.98
C GLU A 128 -2.15 4.54 19.55
N ASN A 129 -0.90 4.29 19.16
CA ASN A 129 -0.57 3.83 17.80
C ASN A 129 -1.02 2.37 17.57
N SER A 130 -0.97 1.50 18.59
CA SER A 130 -1.56 0.16 18.52
C SER A 130 -3.09 0.22 18.39
N SER A 131 -3.77 1.13 19.08
CA SER A 131 -5.20 1.38 18.89
C SER A 131 -5.51 1.94 17.50
N TYR A 132 -4.63 2.78 16.95
CA TYR A 132 -4.77 3.31 15.60
C TYR A 132 -4.69 2.21 14.52
N LEU A 133 -3.77 1.25 14.65
CA LEU A 133 -3.70 0.09 13.75
C LEU A 133 -4.99 -0.74 13.77
N GLN A 134 -5.59 -0.91 14.95
CA GLN A 134 -6.87 -1.62 15.10
C GLN A 134 -8.01 -0.87 14.42
N ARG A 135 -8.12 0.45 14.66
CA ARG A 135 -9.07 1.32 13.96
C ARG A 135 -8.87 1.25 12.46
N PHE A 136 -7.63 1.27 11.96
CA PHE A 136 -7.33 1.17 10.53
C PHE A 136 -7.94 -0.12 9.95
N LYS A 137 -7.70 -1.26 10.61
CA LYS A 137 -8.27 -2.55 10.18
C LYS A 137 -9.80 -2.53 10.22
N GLU A 138 -10.40 -2.00 11.28
CA GLU A 138 -11.86 -1.86 11.40
C GLU A 138 -12.45 -0.97 10.28
N GLU A 139 -11.79 0.14 9.97
CA GLU A 139 -12.18 1.01 8.87
C GLU A 139 -12.02 0.34 7.51
N MET A 140 -11.02 -0.53 7.32
CA MET A 140 -10.85 -1.31 6.07
C MET A 140 -11.83 -2.48 5.95
N ALA A 141 -12.40 -2.95 7.06
CA ALA A 141 -13.31 -4.10 7.10
C ALA A 141 -12.71 -5.32 6.36
N ASP A 142 -13.41 -5.78 5.31
CA ASP A 142 -13.04 -6.95 4.52
C ASP A 142 -11.88 -6.69 3.53
N ILE A 143 -11.46 -5.43 3.37
CA ILE A 143 -10.32 -5.11 2.50
C ILE A 143 -9.03 -5.61 3.18
N PRO A 144 -8.23 -6.47 2.51
CA PRO A 144 -6.97 -6.93 3.07
C PRO A 144 -6.03 -5.75 3.33
N LEU A 145 -5.49 -5.70 4.55
CA LEU A 145 -4.60 -4.63 5.00
C LEU A 145 -3.22 -5.20 5.26
N VAL A 146 -2.21 -4.59 4.66
CA VAL A 146 -0.80 -4.88 4.93
C VAL A 146 -0.16 -3.64 5.54
N VAL A 147 0.54 -3.80 6.66
CA VAL A 147 1.24 -2.72 7.36
C VAL A 147 2.74 -2.86 7.17
N GLU A 148 3.39 -1.75 6.86
CA GLU A 148 4.84 -1.65 6.72
C GLU A 148 5.38 -0.62 7.73
N PHE A 149 6.30 -1.07 8.59
CA PHE A 149 6.95 -0.23 9.59
C PHE A 149 8.37 0.11 9.17
N ARG A 150 8.76 1.38 9.32
CA ARG A 150 10.13 1.87 8.98
C ARG A 150 11.08 1.96 10.16
N ASN A 151 10.63 1.69 11.39
CA ASN A 151 11.48 1.71 12.57
C ASN A 151 11.49 0.35 13.29
N LYS A 152 12.67 -0.04 13.78
CA LYS A 152 12.84 -1.31 14.49
C LYS A 152 12.09 -1.43 15.81
N ALA A 153 11.55 -0.34 16.36
CA ALA A 153 10.90 -0.40 17.67
C ALA A 153 9.62 -1.26 17.63
N TRP A 154 9.03 -1.44 16.45
CA TRP A 154 7.95 -2.39 16.20
C TRP A 154 8.40 -3.85 16.09
N PHE A 155 9.70 -4.13 15.97
CA PHE A 155 10.25 -5.49 15.87
C PHE A 155 10.26 -6.19 17.24
N LYS A 156 9.09 -6.66 17.65
CA LYS A 156 8.85 -7.32 18.94
C LYS A 156 7.62 -8.22 18.84
N GLU A 157 7.60 -9.29 19.62
CA GLU A 157 6.60 -10.37 19.49
C GLU A 157 5.18 -9.86 19.68
N GLU A 158 4.96 -8.89 20.58
CA GLU A 158 3.65 -8.32 20.85
C GLU A 158 3.06 -7.60 19.62
N THR A 159 3.92 -7.03 18.77
CA THR A 159 3.49 -6.42 17.50
C THR A 159 2.95 -7.49 16.57
N PHE A 160 3.69 -8.58 16.39
CA PHE A 160 3.28 -9.65 15.47
C PHE A 160 2.02 -10.37 15.95
N GLN A 161 1.90 -10.63 17.25
CA GLN A 161 0.67 -11.17 17.85
C GLN A 161 -0.53 -10.24 17.63
N LEU A 162 -0.34 -8.92 17.71
CA LEU A 162 -1.39 -7.95 17.38
C LEU A 162 -1.80 -8.05 15.91
N LEU A 163 -0.83 -8.11 14.99
CA LEU A 163 -1.11 -8.21 13.56
C LEU A 163 -1.84 -9.51 13.22
N GLU A 164 -1.39 -10.66 13.75
CA GLU A 164 -2.02 -11.97 13.57
C GLU A 164 -3.45 -11.99 14.10
N LYS A 165 -3.65 -11.52 15.34
CA LYS A 165 -4.98 -11.48 15.97
C LYS A 165 -5.98 -10.62 15.18
N LYS A 166 -5.50 -9.60 14.46
CA LYS A 166 -6.31 -8.67 13.69
C LYS A 166 -6.32 -8.99 12.19
N GLU A 167 -5.67 -10.08 11.76
CA GLU A 167 -5.54 -10.47 10.36
C GLU A 167 -5.01 -9.32 9.49
N ILE A 168 -3.96 -8.67 9.99
CA ILE A 168 -3.22 -7.61 9.30
C ILE A 168 -1.91 -8.23 8.79
N GLY A 169 -1.63 -8.10 7.50
CA GLY A 169 -0.38 -8.58 6.92
C GLY A 169 0.82 -7.72 7.35
N PHE A 170 1.92 -8.37 7.72
CA PHE A 170 3.20 -7.72 7.93
C PHE A 170 3.96 -7.62 6.62
N CYS A 171 4.32 -6.39 6.21
CA CYS A 171 5.19 -6.20 5.06
C CYS A 171 6.64 -6.53 5.46
N VAL A 172 7.17 -7.63 4.92
CA VAL A 172 8.58 -7.99 5.04
C VAL A 172 9.39 -7.06 4.16
N VAL A 173 10.27 -6.27 4.76
CA VAL A 173 11.08 -5.28 4.05
C VAL A 173 12.54 -5.73 3.91
N ASP A 174 13.15 -5.37 2.78
CA ASP A 174 14.60 -5.34 2.63
C ASP A 174 15.04 -3.89 2.41
N GLU A 175 15.67 -3.31 3.43
CA GLU A 175 16.03 -1.90 3.53
C GLU A 175 17.53 -1.74 3.83
N PRO A 176 18.10 -0.52 3.69
CA PRO A 176 19.46 -0.23 4.14
C PRO A 176 19.72 -0.73 5.55
N LYS A 177 20.87 -1.36 5.78
CA LYS A 177 21.23 -2.01 7.07
C LYS A 177 21.68 -0.98 8.11
N LEU A 178 20.79 -0.06 8.45
CA LEU A 178 20.99 0.93 9.50
C LEU A 178 20.40 0.45 10.83
N PRO A 179 21.06 0.67 11.98
CA PRO A 179 20.64 0.08 13.25
C PRO A 179 19.25 0.47 13.74
N GLN A 180 18.61 1.51 13.17
CA GLN A 180 17.31 2.03 13.59
C GLN A 180 16.15 1.57 12.69
N LEU A 181 16.46 1.04 11.50
CA LEU A 181 15.46 0.61 10.52
C LEU A 181 15.00 -0.83 10.80
N MET A 182 13.84 -1.17 10.25
CA MET A 182 13.25 -2.50 10.40
C MET A 182 14.18 -3.57 9.80
N PRO A 183 14.59 -4.63 10.55
CA PRO A 183 15.37 -5.71 9.98
C PRO A 183 14.53 -6.56 9.03
N TYR A 184 15.21 -7.28 8.12
CA TYR A 184 14.58 -8.32 7.33
C TYR A 184 14.10 -9.46 8.25
N HIS A 185 12.80 -9.72 8.26
CA HIS A 185 12.19 -10.78 9.07
C HIS A 185 11.03 -11.44 8.31
N PRO A 186 11.23 -12.63 7.72
CA PRO A 186 10.22 -13.29 6.91
C PRO A 186 9.15 -13.97 7.80
N ARG A 187 8.12 -13.23 8.21
CA ARG A 187 6.97 -13.72 8.97
C ARG A 187 5.66 -13.31 8.29
N ALA A 188 4.78 -14.28 8.09
CA ALA A 188 3.41 -14.04 7.64
C ALA A 188 2.50 -13.85 8.87
N THR A 189 1.57 -12.90 8.79
CA THR A 189 0.62 -12.58 9.87
C THR A 189 -0.84 -12.52 9.39
N SER A 190 -1.09 -12.82 8.11
CA SER A 190 -2.41 -12.95 7.47
C SER A 190 -2.31 -13.79 6.21
#